data_AF-A0A352X584-F1
#
_entry.id   AF-A0A352X584-F1
#
_cell.length_a   1.000
_cell.length_b   1.000
_cell.length_c   1.000
_cell.angle_alpha   90.00
_cell.angle_beta   90.00
_cell.angle_gamma   90.00
#
_symmetry.space_group_name_H-M   'P 1'
#
loop_
_entity.id
_entity.type
_entity.pdbx_description
1 polymer ?
#
loop_
_entity_poly.entity_id
_entity_poly.type
_entity_poly.pdbx_seq_one_letter_code
_entity_poly.pdbx_strand_id
1 'polypeptide(L)' 'MKTSTQVNDILQAIAELDFEEQSFIAEIITKRTIELRRNQIASRCSEAEENYKLGNVQTGTVEDLMMYSSNDRTYLG' A
#
# COMPACT_ATOMS: atom_id res chain seq x y z
N MET A 1 6.29 -15.40 16.86
CA MET A 1 7.75 -15.59 16.64
C MET A 1 8.13 -16.62 15.56
N LYS A 2 7.22 -17.35 14.90
CA LYS A 2 7.59 -18.33 13.86
C LYS A 2 7.94 -17.74 12.47
N THR A 3 7.47 -16.54 12.16
CA THR A 3 7.63 -15.93 10.82
C THR A 3 9.05 -15.46 10.53
N SER A 4 9.81 -15.02 11.53
CA SER A 4 11.16 -14.49 11.32
C SER A 4 12.17 -15.56 10.91
N THR A 5 12.05 -16.79 11.42
CA THR A 5 12.94 -17.90 11.03
C THR A 5 12.71 -18.31 9.58
N GLN A 6 11.44 -18.44 9.18
CA GLN A 6 11.08 -18.82 7.81
C GLN A 6 11.56 -17.81 6.75
N VAL A 7 11.54 -16.51 7.07
CA VAL A 7 12.05 -15.47 6.16
C VAL A 7 13.56 -15.62 5.97
N ASN A 8 14.32 -15.84 7.04
CA ASN A 8 15.76 -16.05 6.93
C ASN A 8 16.11 -17.29 6.12
N ASP A 9 15.40 -18.40 6.30
CA ASP A 9 15.64 -19.63 5.53
C ASP A 9 15.41 -19.41 4.02
N ILE A 10 14.39 -18.64 3.66
CA ILE A 10 14.11 -18.28 2.26
C ILE A 10 15.20 -17.37 1.70
N LEU A 11 15.67 -16.38 2.47
CA LEU A 11 16.74 -15.49 2.04
C LEU A 11 18.06 -16.25 1.86
N GLN A 12 18.34 -17.22 2.73
CA GLN A 12 19.50 -18.10 2.62
C GLN A 12 19.44 -18.94 1.34
N ALA A 13 18.27 -19.52 1.04
CA ALA A 13 18.07 -20.28 -0.19
C ALA A 13 18.22 -19.42 -1.45
N ILE A 14 17.74 -18.17 -1.43
CA ILE A 14 17.94 -17.22 -2.54
C ILE A 14 19.42 -16.87 -2.70
N ALA A 15 20.17 -16.72 -1.59
CA ALA A 15 21.59 -16.38 -1.63
C ALA A 15 22.48 -17.48 -2.22
N GLU A 16 22.01 -18.73 -2.26
CA GLU A 16 22.70 -19.87 -2.88
C GLU A 16 22.52 -19.95 -4.40
N LEU A 17 21.57 -19.19 -4.96
CA LEU A 17 21.32 -19.12 -6.41
C LEU A 17 22.36 -18.27 -7.12
N ASP A 18 22.45 -18.39 -8.45
CA ASP A 18 23.32 -17.52 -9.23
C ASP A 18 22.78 -16.07 -9.31
N PHE A 19 23.62 -15.15 -9.80
CA PHE A 19 23.27 -13.74 -9.86
C PHE A 19 22.07 -13.44 -10.78
N GLU A 20 21.91 -14.19 -11.87
CA GLU A 20 20.79 -13.97 -12.81
C GLU A 20 19.47 -14.43 -12.17
N GLU A 21 19.48 -15.59 -11.53
CA GLU A 21 18.34 -16.12 -10.78
C GLU A 21 17.93 -15.19 -9.63
N GLN A 22 18.90 -14.70 -8.84
CA GLN A 22 18.64 -13.73 -7.78
C GLN A 22 18.03 -12.43 -8.32
N SER A 23 18.58 -11.91 -9.43
CA SER A 23 18.08 -10.69 -10.07
C SER A 23 16.65 -10.88 -10.61
N PHE A 24 16.36 -12.03 -11.20
CA PHE A 24 15.03 -12.36 -11.70
C PHE A 24 13.98 -12.45 -10.57
N ILE A 25 14.35 -13.07 -9.44
CA ILE A 25 13.48 -13.12 -8.26
C ILE A 25 13.19 -11.71 -7.74
N ALA A 26 14.21 -10.86 -7.62
CA ALA A 26 14.06 -9.48 -7.18
C ALA A 26 13.10 -8.68 -8.10
N GLU A 27 13.19 -8.88 -9.42
CA GLU A 27 12.30 -8.26 -10.39
C GLU A 27 10.84 -8.73 -10.19
N ILE A 28 10.61 -10.03 -10.02
CA ILE A 28 9.27 -10.59 -9.79
C ILE A 28 8.65 -10.02 -8.51
N ILE A 29 9.40 -9.99 -7.41
CA ILE A 29 8.92 -9.47 -6.12
C ILE A 29 8.57 -7.99 -6.24
N THR A 30 9.39 -7.22 -6.94
CA THR A 30 9.13 -5.80 -7.21
C THR A 30 7.84 -5.61 -7.98
N LYS A 31 7.64 -6.36 -9.08
CA LYS A 31 6.40 -6.30 -9.88
C LYS A 31 5.17 -6.63 -9.03
N ARG A 32 5.23 -7.71 -8.24
CA ARG A 32 4.11 -8.11 -7.35
C ARG A 32 3.78 -7.02 -6.33
N THR A 33 4.81 -6.37 -5.77
CA THR A 33 4.61 -5.30 -4.79
C THR A 33 3.93 -4.08 -5.41
N ILE A 34 4.31 -3.72 -6.64
CA ILE A 34 3.67 -2.64 -7.41
C ILE A 34 2.21 -2.98 -7.69
N GLU A 35 1.91 -4.20 -8.14
CA GLU A 35 0.53 -4.63 -8.41
C GLU A 35 -0.34 -4.63 -7.16
N LEU A 36 0.17 -5.09 -6.02
CA LEU A 36 -0.54 -5.01 -4.74
C LEU A 36 -0.87 -3.56 -4.36
N ARG A 37 0.08 -2.64 -4.53
CA ARG A 37 -0.14 -1.21 -4.28
C ARG A 37 -1.17 -0.61 -5.24
N ARG A 38 -1.14 -0.98 -6.52
CA ARG A 38 -2.15 -0.55 -7.51
C ARG A 38 -3.55 -1.02 -7.12
N ASN A 39 -3.68 -2.28 -6.70
CA ASN A 39 -4.96 -2.82 -6.24
C ASN A 39 -5.48 -2.09 -5.00
N GLN A 40 -4.61 -1.74 -4.04
CA GLN A 40 -5.00 -0.93 -2.89
C GLN A 40 -5.51 0.46 -3.29
N ILE A 41 -4.83 1.12 -4.24
CA ILE A 41 -5.26 2.42 -4.77
C ILE A 41 -6.61 2.28 -5.48
N ALA A 42 -6.76 1.28 -6.35
CA ALA A 42 -8.01 1.02 -7.07
C ALA A 42 -9.18 0.75 -6.11
N SER A 43 -8.95 -0.03 -5.05
CA SER A 43 -9.95 -0.28 -4.00
C SER A 43 -10.38 1.01 -3.32
N ARG A 44 -9.42 1.87 -2.95
CA ARG A 44 -9.72 3.18 -2.32
C ARG A 44 -10.44 4.12 -3.28
N CYS A 45 -10.10 4.10 -4.56
CA CYS A 45 -10.82 4.86 -5.59
C CYS A 45 -12.26 4.39 -5.70
N SER A 46 -12.49 3.08 -5.75
CA SER A 46 -13.85 2.51 -5.80
C SER A 46 -14.68 2.91 -4.59
N GLU A 47 -14.10 2.85 -3.39
CA GLU A 47 -14.74 3.29 -2.14
C GLU A 47 -15.07 4.79 -2.17
N ALA A 48 -14.15 5.62 -2.65
CA ALA A 48 -14.38 7.07 -2.78
C ALA A 48 -15.49 7.38 -3.80
N GLU A 49 -15.53 6.67 -4.93
CA GLU A 49 -16.59 6.80 -5.94
C GLU A 49 -17.95 6.36 -5.39
N GLU A 50 -18.00 5.28 -4.62
CA GLU A 50 -19.22 4.82 -3.97
C GLU A 50 -19.72 5.83 -2.94
N ASN A 51 -18.84 6.35 -2.08
CA ASN A 51 -19.17 7.40 -1.13
C ASN A 51 -19.67 8.67 -1.82
N TYR A 52 -19.09 9.03 -2.97
CA TYR A 52 -19.59 10.13 -3.80
C TYR A 52 -21.01 9.88 -4.31
N LYS A 53 -21.27 8.69 -4.87
CA LYS A 53 -22.60 8.32 -5.39
C LYS A 53 -23.67 8.25 -4.30
N LEU A 54 -23.32 7.75 -3.11
CA LEU A 54 -24.24 7.62 -1.98
C LEU A 54 -24.47 8.94 -1.23
N GLY A 55 -23.77 10.02 -1.61
CA GLY A 55 -23.86 11.30 -0.90
C GLY A 55 -23.17 11.29 0.47
N ASN A 56 -22.35 10.27 0.75
CA ASN A 56 -21.46 10.19 1.91
C ASN A 56 -20.23 11.09 1.70
N VAL A 57 -20.47 12.31 1.24
CA VAL A 57 -19.47 13.33 0.96
C VAL A 57 -19.70 14.50 1.89
N GLN A 58 -18.60 15.05 2.39
CA GLN A 58 -18.67 16.25 3.21
C GLN A 58 -18.88 17.46 2.30
N THR A 59 -19.99 18.16 2.47
CA THR A 59 -20.26 19.43 1.79
C THR A 59 -19.96 20.57 2.76
N GLY A 60 -19.14 21.53 2.34
CA GLY A 60 -18.72 22.65 3.17
C GLY A 60 -18.05 23.75 2.33
N THR A 61 -17.67 24.84 2.97
CA THR A 61 -16.91 25.93 2.34
C THR A 61 -15.45 25.54 2.12
N VAL A 62 -14.71 26.40 1.42
CA VAL A 62 -13.25 26.23 1.26
C VAL A 62 -12.57 26.31 2.63
N GLU A 63 -13.07 27.15 3.54
CA GLU A 63 -12.60 27.25 4.92
C GLU A 63 -12.81 25.93 5.70
N ASP A 64 -13.97 25.29 5.54
CA ASP A 64 -14.25 23.98 6.15
C ASP A 64 -13.28 22.92 5.64
N LEU A 65 -13.02 22.88 4.33
CA LEU A 65 -12.07 21.97 3.70
C LEU A 65 -10.64 22.15 4.26
N MET A 66 -10.20 23.39 4.41
CA MET A 66 -8.87 23.72 4.96
C MET A 66 -8.74 23.34 6.44
N MET A 67 -9.82 23.43 7.21
CA MET A 67 -9.88 22.98 8.59
C MET A 67 -9.79 21.45 8.70
N TYR A 68 -10.52 20.69 7.88
CA TYR A 68 -10.46 19.22 7.90
C TYR A 68 -9.10 18.67 7.46
N SER A 69 -8.50 19.25 6.42
CA SER A 69 -7.17 18.87 5.92
C SER A 69 -6.06 19.09 6.97
N SER A 70 -6.21 20.11 7.82
CA SER A 70 -5.27 20.40 8.91
C SER A 70 -5.40 19.43 10.10
N ASN A 71 -6.61 18.90 10.34
CA ASN A 71 -6.90 17.94 11.41
C ASN A 71 -6.48 16.49 11.11
N ASP A 72 -6.33 16.12 9.85
CA ASP A 72 -5.84 14.77 9.47
C ASP A 72 -4.36 14.56 9.88
N ARG A 73 -3.66 15.66 10.20
CA ARG A 73 -2.28 15.67 10.68
C ARG A 73 -2.14 15.48 12.21
N THR A 74 -3.24 15.51 12.97
CA THR A 74 -3.23 15.44 14.44
C THR A 74 -3.70 14.11 15.03
N TYR A 75 -4.05 13.11 14.22
CA TYR A 75 -4.38 11.74 14.66
C TYR A 75 -3.30 10.69 14.30
N LEU A 76 -2.02 11.08 14.38
CA LEU A 76 -0.87 10.16 14.41
C LEU A 76 0.04 10.49 15.60
N GLY A 77 -0.58 10.65 16.77
CA GLY A 77 0.08 10.67 18.08
C GLY A 77 -0.23 9.38 18.83
#